data_AF-A0A0Q8XBE7-F1
#
_entry.id   AF-A0A0Q8XBE7-F1
#
_cell.length_a   1.000
_cell.length_b   1.000
_cell.length_c   1.000
_cell.angle_alpha   90.00
_cell.angle_beta   90.00
_cell.angle_gamma   90.00
#
_symmetry.space_group_name_H-M   'P 1'
#
loop_
_entity.id
_entity.type
_entity.pdbx_description
1 polymer ?
#
loop_
_entity_poly.entity_id
_entity_poly.type
_entity_poly.pdbx_seq_one_letter_code
_entity_poly.pdbx_strand_id
1 'polypeptide(L)'
;MISRWKLLAGCALAAAPLPATAQLASPVAAGQQQQADPLGRRAAAAQVAVPQAEAAPYQPTVIGVLAPDPRGALDRPQDNATRPVPPTPPSEFENFVSAAAGTPLRRFGADLLVPGARDFTAGPSATVPPDYRLNPGDELLLGLTGSVQAANLRLTIDSEGRIFVPRIGAITVGGVRYGDVHDVIARRVSRQYRGFQLEVAVGRLHGVTVYVTGFAASPGSYTVGSLSTLVNAVLASGGPAAGGSFRSIQLRRGGRVVSDFDLYDLLLKGDRSGDAVLQNGDVLYIAPAGEQVAVIGSVNREAIFELAPGETLNDAILYAGGVNTVADASRLMVFDSLGRGQTGWEELGASEAATRKARRGDIVRVLSNVGIARPLEQQAVLVTISGEVSKPGRYYFKPGTRLADVVTQAGGLTAQAFPYASVITRESVKAQQQQSFERAVEDVELLLTSQPVTSANRAQLVQPANLTLVRSIVDQLRERKPSGRLVFDLPVTATALPGDLILENNDTIYVPPHPVTVGVFGAVPTPASFAYRDGATIGDFVRLAGGVQKMGDKGEVFVVRANGTVLADGKRVLRAPALPGDLVYVPIDANRGEFWARLRDITGSLFGGLVGAATIKGLTD
;
A
#
# COMPACT_ATOMS: atom_id res chain seq x y z
N MET A 1 -20.70 -18.57 -40.08
CA MET A 1 -20.33 -17.33 -40.80
C MET A 1 -19.22 -16.64 -40.03
N ILE A 2 -18.04 -16.50 -40.67
CA ILE A 2 -17.00 -15.44 -40.51
C ILE A 2 -16.41 -15.30 -39.08
N SER A 3 -15.24 -15.84 -38.71
CA SER A 3 -13.85 -15.73 -39.22
C SER A 3 -13.24 -14.32 -39.19
N ARG A 4 -12.28 -14.05 -38.28
CA ARG A 4 -10.85 -13.90 -38.61
C ARG A 4 -10.01 -13.31 -37.46
N TRP A 5 -8.99 -14.08 -37.08
CA TRP A 5 -7.75 -13.65 -36.45
C TRP A 5 -6.93 -12.68 -37.33
N LYS A 6 -6.12 -11.82 -36.69
CA LYS A 6 -4.79 -11.42 -37.18
C LYS A 6 -3.79 -11.26 -36.02
N LEU A 7 -2.74 -12.07 -36.09
CA LEU A 7 -1.41 -11.89 -35.50
C LEU A 7 -0.57 -10.94 -36.36
N LEU A 8 0.43 -10.29 -35.75
CA LEU A 8 1.79 -9.89 -36.22
C LEU A 8 2.37 -8.98 -35.11
N ALA A 9 3.30 -9.41 -34.25
CA ALA A 9 4.74 -9.67 -34.42
C ALA A 9 5.54 -8.44 -34.92
N GLY A 10 6.48 -7.96 -34.08
CA GLY A 10 7.48 -6.94 -34.44
C GLY A 10 8.36 -6.49 -33.27
N CYS A 11 9.50 -7.16 -33.09
CA CYS A 11 10.59 -6.78 -32.19
C CYS A 11 11.24 -5.45 -32.62
N ALA A 12 11.66 -4.64 -31.65
CA ALA A 12 12.84 -3.77 -31.79
C ALA A 12 13.44 -3.45 -30.40
N LEU A 13 14.61 -4.01 -30.13
CA LEU A 13 15.55 -3.55 -29.11
C LEU A 13 16.04 -2.15 -29.51
N ALA A 14 16.02 -1.18 -28.59
CA ALA A 14 16.87 0.00 -28.67
C ALA A 14 17.32 0.38 -27.26
N ALA A 15 18.60 0.14 -27.00
CA ALA A 15 19.33 0.64 -25.84
C ALA A 15 19.55 2.16 -26.01
N ALA A 16 19.29 2.93 -24.95
CA ALA A 16 19.63 4.35 -24.88
C ALA A 16 20.60 4.59 -23.70
N PRO A 17 21.73 5.29 -23.92
CA PRO A 17 22.75 5.51 -22.90
C PRO A 17 22.46 6.75 -22.04
N LEU A 18 22.93 6.69 -20.79
CA LEU A 18 23.06 7.81 -19.85
C LEU A 18 24.13 8.82 -20.34
N PRO A 19 23.95 10.13 -20.10
CA PRO A 19 25.09 11.04 -20.03
C PRO A 19 25.36 11.46 -18.58
N ALA A 20 26.55 11.11 -18.10
CA ALA A 20 27.21 11.76 -16.98
C ALA A 20 28.54 12.28 -17.51
N THR A 21 28.73 13.61 -17.54
CA THR A 21 30.03 14.30 -17.42
C THR A 21 29.80 15.81 -17.37
N ALA A 22 30.12 16.43 -16.24
CA ALA A 22 30.45 17.85 -16.17
C ALA A 22 31.54 18.05 -15.11
N GLN A 23 32.79 18.14 -15.56
CA GLN A 23 33.94 18.64 -14.80
C GLN A 23 35.00 19.15 -15.80
N LEU A 24 35.84 20.07 -15.29
CA LEU A 24 36.89 20.92 -15.92
C LEU A 24 36.38 22.33 -16.24
N ALA A 25 36.59 23.37 -15.40
CA ALA A 25 37.85 23.94 -14.87
C ALA A 25 38.80 24.35 -16.01
N SER A 26 38.92 25.63 -16.34
CA SER A 26 39.94 26.61 -15.86
C SER A 26 40.29 27.55 -17.06
N PRO A 27 41.15 28.59 -17.01
CA PRO A 27 41.70 29.40 -15.90
C PRO A 27 41.85 30.94 -16.17
N VAL A 28 42.22 31.67 -15.11
CA VAL A 28 43.27 32.74 -14.99
C VAL A 28 43.14 34.09 -15.71
N ALA A 29 43.12 35.17 -14.90
CA ALA A 29 44.15 36.24 -14.80
C ALA A 29 43.63 37.32 -13.81
N ALA A 30 44.07 37.35 -12.55
CA ALA A 30 45.27 38.03 -12.03
C ALA A 30 45.20 39.57 -12.09
N GLY A 31 45.25 40.23 -10.92
CA GLY A 31 45.81 41.59 -10.83
C GLY A 31 45.19 42.56 -9.82
N GLN A 32 45.74 42.53 -8.60
CA GLN A 32 46.04 43.68 -7.73
C GLN A 32 45.04 44.20 -6.67
N GLN A 33 45.57 44.11 -5.45
CA GLN A 33 45.27 44.75 -4.18
C GLN A 33 45.10 46.28 -4.29
N GLN A 34 44.23 46.88 -3.46
CA GLN A 34 44.69 47.66 -2.30
C GLN A 34 43.54 48.07 -1.35
N GLN A 35 43.93 48.18 -0.09
CA GLN A 35 43.14 48.37 1.12
C GLN A 35 42.72 49.82 1.38
N ALA A 36 41.63 49.93 2.16
CA ALA A 36 41.39 50.84 3.29
C ALA A 36 41.11 52.34 3.04
N ASP A 37 39.82 52.69 3.21
CA ASP A 37 39.23 53.54 4.28
C ASP A 37 39.67 55.04 4.44
N PRO A 38 38.95 55.89 5.20
CA PRO A 38 37.70 56.59 4.87
C PRO A 38 37.80 58.13 5.04
N LEU A 39 36.63 58.80 5.09
CA LEU A 39 36.31 60.15 5.63
C LEU A 39 36.09 61.28 4.61
N GLY A 40 34.97 61.99 4.77
CA GLY A 40 34.86 63.37 4.29
C GLY A 40 33.45 63.86 3.98
N ARG A 41 32.70 64.28 5.00
CA ARG A 41 31.53 65.18 4.84
C ARG A 41 31.92 66.43 4.05
N ARG A 42 31.05 66.91 3.15
CA ARG A 42 30.59 68.32 3.14
C ARG A 42 29.39 68.55 2.22
N ALA A 43 28.56 69.47 2.69
CA ALA A 43 27.29 69.93 2.16
C ALA A 43 27.44 70.96 1.02
N ALA A 44 26.38 71.12 0.21
CA ALA A 44 25.92 72.37 -0.41
C ALA A 44 24.64 72.04 -1.21
N ALA A 45 23.46 72.48 -0.79
CA ALA A 45 22.85 73.79 -1.02
C ALA A 45 21.92 73.80 -2.25
N ALA A 46 20.69 74.23 -1.99
CA ALA A 46 19.54 74.23 -2.88
C ALA A 46 19.59 75.34 -3.94
N GLN A 47 19.00 75.08 -5.11
CA GLN A 47 18.44 76.10 -5.98
C GLN A 47 17.06 75.67 -6.47
N VAL A 48 16.08 76.54 -6.23
CA VAL A 48 14.68 76.45 -6.64
C VAL A 48 14.54 77.15 -8.00
N ALA A 49 13.91 76.49 -8.97
CA ALA A 49 13.48 77.08 -10.24
C ALA A 49 11.97 76.87 -10.42
N VAL A 50 11.26 77.96 -10.70
CA VAL A 50 9.80 77.99 -10.96
C VAL A 50 9.58 78.01 -12.48
N PRO A 51 8.76 77.11 -13.06
CA PRO A 51 8.34 77.24 -14.46
C PRO A 51 7.04 78.04 -14.60
N GLN A 52 7.01 78.90 -15.63
CA GLN A 52 5.86 79.69 -16.08
C GLN A 52 4.79 78.80 -16.73
N ALA A 53 3.51 79.16 -16.56
CA ALA A 53 2.35 78.47 -17.11
C ALA A 53 1.81 79.18 -18.37
N GLU A 54 1.54 78.41 -19.42
CA GLU A 54 0.93 78.84 -20.68
C GLU A 54 -0.56 78.41 -20.70
N ALA A 55 -1.45 79.26 -21.23
CA ALA A 55 -2.90 79.06 -21.19
C ALA A 55 -3.42 78.27 -22.41
N ALA A 56 -4.31 77.29 -22.17
CA ALA A 56 -4.96 76.48 -23.21
C ALA A 56 -6.40 76.96 -23.52
N PRO A 57 -6.90 76.79 -24.77
CA PRO A 57 -8.21 77.31 -25.20
C PRO A 57 -9.41 76.43 -24.82
N TYR A 58 -10.59 77.06 -24.77
CA TYR A 58 -11.89 76.57 -24.28
C TYR A 58 -12.57 75.47 -25.15
N GLN A 59 -13.21 74.48 -24.52
CA GLN A 59 -14.13 73.51 -25.14
C GLN A 59 -15.48 73.39 -24.37
N PRO A 60 -16.61 73.10 -25.05
CA PRO A 60 -17.95 73.10 -24.45
C PRO A 60 -18.32 71.83 -23.64
N THR A 61 -19.24 71.98 -22.68
CA THR A 61 -19.54 71.07 -21.56
C THR A 61 -20.43 69.85 -21.91
N VAL A 62 -20.04 68.66 -21.43
CA VAL A 62 -20.84 67.42 -21.35
C VAL A 62 -21.41 67.26 -19.94
N ILE A 63 -22.68 66.88 -19.80
CA ILE A 63 -23.32 66.59 -18.50
C ILE A 63 -22.87 65.19 -18.04
N GLY A 64 -21.82 65.17 -17.21
CA GLY A 64 -21.41 64.03 -16.41
C GLY A 64 -21.27 64.48 -14.95
N VAL A 65 -21.57 63.58 -14.02
CA VAL A 65 -21.26 63.77 -12.59
C VAL A 65 -19.75 63.98 -12.46
N LEU A 66 -19.32 64.94 -11.62
CA LEU A 66 -17.91 65.18 -11.31
C LEU A 66 -17.18 63.85 -11.10
N ALA A 67 -16.19 63.57 -11.95
CA ALA A 67 -15.19 62.56 -11.64
C ALA A 67 -14.39 63.04 -10.40
N PRO A 68 -14.06 62.17 -9.44
CA PRO A 68 -13.19 62.54 -8.35
C PRO A 68 -11.82 62.96 -8.90
N ASP A 69 -11.23 63.98 -8.27
CA ASP A 69 -9.89 64.50 -8.54
C ASP A 69 -8.84 63.35 -8.61
N PRO A 70 -8.08 63.19 -9.71
CA PRO A 70 -7.05 62.16 -9.81
C PRO A 70 -5.82 62.41 -8.92
N ARG A 71 -5.75 63.53 -8.18
CA ARG A 71 -4.64 63.83 -7.27
C ARG A 71 -4.82 63.35 -5.83
N GLY A 72 -5.89 62.60 -5.53
CA GLY A 72 -6.06 61.86 -4.26
C GLY A 72 -5.70 60.38 -4.31
N ALA A 73 -5.25 59.84 -5.45
CA ALA A 73 -5.11 58.41 -5.69
C ALA A 73 -3.81 57.77 -5.14
N LEU A 74 -3.33 58.20 -3.97
CA LEU A 74 -2.29 57.48 -3.21
C LEU A 74 -2.80 56.79 -1.95
N ASP A 75 -4.04 57.02 -1.53
CA ASP A 75 -4.73 56.19 -0.53
C ASP A 75 -5.88 55.43 -1.21
N ARG A 76 -5.53 54.51 -2.10
CA ARG A 76 -6.36 53.30 -2.19
C ARG A 76 -6.20 52.62 -0.83
N PRO A 77 -7.25 52.34 -0.05
CA PRO A 77 -7.13 51.26 0.90
C PRO A 77 -6.73 50.08 0.04
N GLN A 78 -5.47 49.66 0.15
CA GLN A 78 -5.04 48.39 -0.38
C GLN A 78 -6.11 47.42 0.10
N ASP A 79 -6.79 46.75 -0.84
CA ASP A 79 -7.42 45.49 -0.52
C ASP A 79 -6.36 44.75 0.28
N ASN A 80 -6.56 44.66 1.59
CA ASN A 80 -5.90 43.68 2.43
C ASN A 80 -6.46 42.34 1.94
N ALA A 81 -6.10 41.96 0.71
CA ALA A 81 -6.09 40.61 0.24
C ALA A 81 -5.29 39.89 1.32
N THR A 82 -6.04 39.14 2.13
CA THR A 82 -5.61 38.43 3.32
C THR A 82 -4.31 37.72 3.01
N ARG A 83 -3.16 38.29 3.46
CA ARG A 83 -1.88 37.58 3.36
C ARG A 83 -2.11 36.22 4.04
N PRO A 84 -1.87 35.09 3.36
CA PRO A 84 -2.19 33.80 3.91
C PRO A 84 -1.47 33.64 5.26
N VAL A 85 -2.25 33.57 6.35
CA VAL A 85 -1.71 33.29 7.68
C VAL A 85 -0.94 31.98 7.59
N PRO A 86 0.36 31.93 7.94
CA PRO A 86 1.14 30.69 7.88
C PRO A 86 0.49 29.60 8.74
N PRO A 87 0.62 28.32 8.36
CA PRO A 87 0.05 27.23 9.14
C PRO A 87 0.66 27.17 10.54
N THR A 88 -0.15 26.83 11.54
CA THR A 88 0.27 26.72 12.94
C THR A 88 1.34 25.64 13.10
N PRO A 89 2.44 25.88 13.84
CA PRO A 89 3.42 24.84 14.13
C PRO A 89 2.81 23.69 14.94
N PRO A 90 3.34 22.45 14.80
CA PRO A 90 2.87 21.31 15.59
C PRO A 90 3.06 21.54 17.09
N SER A 91 2.12 21.04 17.88
CA SER A 91 2.24 20.93 19.33
C SER A 91 3.29 19.89 19.75
N GLU A 92 3.70 19.96 21.02
CA GLU A 92 4.58 18.94 21.62
C GLU A 92 3.99 17.53 21.52
N PHE A 93 2.67 17.39 21.75
CA PHE A 93 1.98 16.11 21.63
C PHE A 93 1.95 15.61 20.18
N GLU A 94 1.72 16.49 19.19
CA GLU A 94 1.83 16.12 17.77
C GLU A 94 3.23 15.61 17.41
N ASN A 95 4.28 16.28 17.89
CA ASN A 95 5.66 15.85 17.66
C ASN A 95 5.95 14.49 18.31
N PHE A 96 5.51 14.29 19.56
CA PHE A 96 5.67 13.03 20.28
C PHE A 96 4.98 11.86 19.57
N VAL A 97 3.70 12.03 19.20
CA VAL A 97 2.92 11.00 18.51
C VAL A 97 3.50 10.73 17.12
N SER A 98 3.93 11.76 16.39
CA SER A 98 4.56 11.57 15.08
C SER A 98 5.83 10.71 15.18
N ALA A 99 6.65 10.95 16.22
CA ALA A 99 7.83 10.13 16.48
C ALA A 99 7.45 8.67 16.84
N ALA A 100 6.40 8.48 17.65
CA ALA A 100 5.91 7.15 18.03
C ALA A 100 5.26 6.38 16.86
N ALA A 101 4.62 7.09 15.94
CA ALA A 101 4.01 6.54 14.73
C ALA A 101 5.04 6.26 13.62
N GLY A 102 6.15 7.00 13.60
CA GLY A 102 7.15 6.96 12.52
C GLY A 102 6.75 7.78 11.29
N THR A 103 5.62 8.49 11.35
CA THR A 103 5.08 9.34 10.28
C THR A 103 4.60 10.67 10.86
N PRO A 104 4.62 11.78 10.09
CA PRO A 104 4.06 13.05 10.55
C PRO A 104 2.55 12.92 10.80
N LEU A 105 2.13 13.06 12.06
CA LEU A 105 0.74 13.04 12.47
C LEU A 105 0.28 14.42 12.91
N ARG A 106 -0.90 14.84 12.44
CA ARG A 106 -1.51 16.13 12.75
C ARG A 106 -2.85 15.94 13.43
N ARG A 107 -3.28 16.99 14.13
CA ARG A 107 -4.66 17.08 14.61
C ARG A 107 -5.65 16.99 13.46
N PHE A 108 -6.71 16.22 13.65
CA PHE A 108 -7.82 16.14 12.72
C PHE A 108 -8.42 17.55 12.50
N GLY A 109 -8.67 17.89 11.24
CA GLY A 109 -9.13 19.22 10.84
C GLY A 109 -8.01 20.23 10.53
N ALA A 110 -6.77 19.99 10.95
CA ALA A 110 -5.66 20.91 10.68
C ALA A 110 -5.34 21.06 9.17
N ASP A 111 -5.63 20.03 8.37
CA ASP A 111 -5.43 20.05 6.91
C ASP A 111 -6.27 21.12 6.20
N LEU A 112 -7.40 21.51 6.78
CA LEU A 112 -8.28 22.57 6.26
C LEU A 112 -7.65 23.97 6.39
N LEU A 113 -6.62 24.09 7.22
CA LEU A 113 -5.97 25.35 7.54
C LEU A 113 -4.81 25.66 6.58
N VAL A 114 -4.47 24.74 5.66
CA VAL A 114 -3.38 24.91 4.70
C VAL A 114 -3.80 25.92 3.62
N PRO A 115 -2.96 26.91 3.26
CA PRO A 115 -3.32 27.98 2.30
C PRO A 115 -3.91 27.51 0.97
N GLY A 116 -3.48 26.35 0.44
CA GLY A 116 -4.02 25.76 -0.80
C GLY A 116 -5.44 25.17 -0.68
N ALA A 117 -5.94 24.96 0.54
CA ALA A 117 -7.30 24.50 0.84
C ALA A 117 -8.22 25.64 1.31
N ARG A 118 -7.72 26.89 1.41
CA ARG A 118 -8.47 28.05 1.93
C ARG A 118 -9.39 28.74 0.92
N ASP A 119 -9.74 28.10 -0.20
CA ASP A 119 -10.78 28.61 -1.11
C ASP A 119 -12.15 28.78 -0.41
N PHE A 120 -12.32 28.26 0.81
CA PHE A 120 -13.44 28.56 1.71
C PHE A 120 -13.49 30.02 2.23
N THR A 121 -12.43 30.82 2.04
CA THR A 121 -12.41 32.25 2.40
C THR A 121 -12.93 33.14 1.28
N ALA A 122 -12.94 32.64 0.04
CA ALA A 122 -13.73 33.25 -1.01
C ALA A 122 -15.19 33.03 -0.62
N GLY A 123 -15.82 34.08 -0.08
CA GLY A 123 -17.27 34.12 0.05
C GLY A 123 -17.83 33.68 -1.30
N PRO A 124 -18.87 32.82 -1.30
CA PRO A 124 -19.34 32.28 -2.55
C PRO A 124 -19.61 33.46 -3.48
N SER A 125 -19.17 33.38 -4.74
CA SER A 125 -19.71 34.23 -5.83
C SER A 125 -21.22 33.97 -6.04
N ALA A 126 -21.89 33.37 -5.05
CA ALA A 126 -23.29 33.03 -5.03
C ALA A 126 -24.08 34.32 -5.01
N THR A 127 -24.91 34.42 -6.04
CA THR A 127 -26.23 35.03 -5.99
C THR A 127 -26.70 35.23 -4.56
N VAL A 128 -26.84 36.50 -4.16
CA VAL A 128 -27.33 36.86 -2.84
C VAL A 128 -28.67 36.14 -2.59
N PRO A 129 -28.83 35.41 -1.48
CA PRO A 129 -30.06 34.69 -1.20
C PRO A 129 -31.28 35.63 -1.17
N PRO A 130 -32.46 35.22 -1.69
CA PRO A 130 -33.65 36.07 -1.69
C PRO A 130 -34.10 36.53 -0.29
N ASP A 131 -33.76 35.77 0.75
CA ASP A 131 -34.07 36.07 2.14
C ASP A 131 -33.04 36.96 2.85
N TYR A 132 -31.91 37.26 2.20
CA TYR A 132 -30.93 38.21 2.71
C TYR A 132 -31.59 39.57 2.95
N ARG A 133 -31.38 40.13 4.14
CA ARG A 133 -31.86 41.47 4.46
C ARG A 133 -30.77 42.48 4.16
N LEU A 134 -31.11 43.45 3.33
CA LEU A 134 -30.19 44.52 2.94
C LEU A 134 -29.81 45.36 4.15
N ASN A 135 -28.51 45.61 4.30
CA ASN A 135 -27.95 46.39 5.40
C ASN A 135 -27.41 47.74 4.91
N PRO A 136 -27.37 48.78 5.78
CA PRO A 136 -26.62 49.99 5.52
C PRO A 136 -25.19 49.67 5.05
N GLY A 137 -24.75 50.36 4.00
CA GLY A 137 -23.45 50.14 3.35
C GLY A 137 -23.45 49.13 2.21
N ASP A 138 -24.50 48.32 2.02
CA ASP A 138 -24.64 47.47 0.83
C ASP A 138 -24.82 48.34 -0.42
N GLU A 139 -24.32 47.87 -1.57
CA GLU A 139 -24.46 48.54 -2.86
C GLU A 139 -25.46 47.79 -3.74
N LEU A 140 -26.42 48.52 -4.31
CA LEU A 140 -27.35 48.02 -5.30
C LEU A 140 -26.99 48.56 -6.69
N LEU A 141 -27.04 47.68 -7.67
CA LEU A 141 -26.96 47.99 -9.09
C LEU A 141 -28.37 48.08 -9.64
N LEU A 142 -28.73 49.24 -10.16
CA LEU A 142 -30.06 49.51 -10.67
C LEU A 142 -30.02 49.89 -12.15
N GLY A 143 -30.83 49.18 -12.94
CA GLY A 143 -31.05 49.41 -14.36
C GLY A 143 -32.51 49.80 -14.63
N LEU A 144 -32.71 50.86 -15.40
CA LEU A 144 -34.01 51.34 -15.83
C LEU A 144 -34.00 51.51 -17.35
N THR A 145 -34.97 50.91 -18.04
CA THR A 145 -35.18 51.06 -19.48
C THR A 145 -36.65 51.34 -19.81
N GLY A 146 -36.95 51.75 -21.04
CA GLY A 146 -38.30 52.15 -21.48
C GLY A 146 -38.52 53.66 -21.39
N SER A 147 -39.56 54.11 -20.68
CA SER A 147 -39.91 55.53 -20.53
C SER A 147 -38.85 56.39 -19.83
N VAL A 148 -37.91 55.75 -19.15
CA VAL A 148 -36.76 56.37 -18.48
C VAL A 148 -35.55 55.46 -18.72
N GLN A 149 -34.39 56.07 -18.99
CA GLN A 149 -33.15 55.34 -19.23
C GLN A 149 -32.14 55.70 -18.16
N ALA A 150 -31.72 54.70 -17.39
CA ALA A 150 -30.58 54.79 -16.49
C ALA A 150 -29.92 53.41 -16.45
N ALA A 151 -28.69 53.31 -16.93
CA ALA A 151 -27.93 52.07 -16.88
C ALA A 151 -26.91 52.15 -15.74
N ASN A 152 -26.72 51.03 -15.02
CA ASN A 152 -25.64 50.83 -14.04
C ASN A 152 -25.60 51.86 -12.90
N LEU A 153 -26.75 52.27 -12.36
CA LEU A 153 -26.77 53.11 -11.17
C LEU A 153 -26.26 52.31 -9.97
N ARG A 154 -25.11 52.70 -9.44
CA ARG A 154 -24.51 52.16 -8.20
C ARG A 154 -25.01 52.97 -7.02
N LEU A 155 -25.87 52.37 -6.21
CA LEU A 155 -26.57 53.04 -5.12
C LEU A 155 -26.22 52.36 -3.81
N THR A 156 -25.47 53.05 -2.96
CA THR A 156 -25.15 52.58 -1.61
C THR A 156 -26.31 52.90 -0.67
N ILE A 157 -26.66 51.93 0.18
CA ILE A 157 -27.64 52.12 1.25
C ILE A 157 -27.02 53.00 2.34
N ASP A 158 -27.62 54.15 2.62
CA ASP A 158 -27.16 55.09 3.66
C ASP A 158 -27.40 54.55 5.09
N SER A 159 -26.92 55.29 6.10
CA SER A 159 -27.09 54.96 7.52
C SER A 159 -28.54 54.88 7.97
N GLU A 160 -29.46 55.53 7.27
CA GLU A 160 -30.91 55.48 7.52
C GLU A 160 -31.61 54.36 6.73
N GLY A 161 -30.85 53.52 6.02
CA GLY A 161 -31.39 52.41 5.24
C GLY A 161 -32.04 52.84 3.93
N ARG A 162 -31.63 53.96 3.33
CA ARG A 162 -32.21 54.50 2.09
C ARG A 162 -31.19 54.49 0.95
N ILE A 163 -31.70 54.35 -0.26
CA ILE A 163 -30.96 54.62 -1.50
C ILE A 163 -31.47 55.91 -2.13
N PHE A 164 -30.58 56.69 -2.72
CA PHE A 164 -30.96 57.90 -3.44
C PHE A 164 -31.01 57.64 -4.94
N VAL A 165 -32.20 57.54 -5.52
CA VAL A 165 -32.36 57.36 -6.97
C VAL A 165 -32.53 58.73 -7.63
N PRO A 166 -31.65 59.14 -8.57
CA PRO A 166 -31.74 60.43 -9.24
C PRO A 166 -33.15 60.68 -9.83
N ARG A 167 -33.67 61.90 -9.63
CA ARG A 167 -35.00 62.35 -10.07
C ARG A 167 -36.21 61.69 -9.40
N ILE A 168 -36.06 60.57 -8.69
CA ILE A 168 -37.13 59.86 -7.95
C ILE A 168 -37.05 60.18 -6.44
N GLY A 169 -35.84 60.37 -5.92
CA GLY A 169 -35.54 60.69 -4.52
C GLY A 169 -35.16 59.48 -3.68
N ALA A 170 -35.23 59.64 -2.35
CA ALA A 170 -34.87 58.60 -1.40
C ALA A 170 -35.91 57.45 -1.37
N ILE A 171 -35.42 56.22 -1.32
CA ILE A 171 -36.22 54.99 -1.23
C ILE A 171 -35.67 54.15 -0.08
N THR A 172 -36.50 53.81 0.90
CA THR A 172 -36.10 52.93 2.01
C THR A 172 -36.02 51.48 1.55
N VAL A 173 -34.84 50.87 1.70
CA VAL A 173 -34.55 49.48 1.32
C VAL A 173 -33.82 48.71 2.43
N GLY A 174 -33.29 49.39 3.46
CA GLY A 174 -32.67 48.76 4.62
C GLY A 174 -33.66 47.86 5.37
N GLY A 175 -33.22 46.64 5.68
CA GLY A 175 -34.03 45.62 6.35
C GLY A 175 -35.01 44.88 5.45
N VAL A 176 -35.18 45.30 4.19
CA VAL A 176 -36.00 44.60 3.18
C VAL A 176 -35.26 43.35 2.71
N ARG A 177 -36.00 42.26 2.47
CA ARG A 177 -35.45 41.04 1.88
C ARG A 177 -35.07 41.30 0.43
N TYR A 178 -33.96 40.75 -0.03
CA TYR A 178 -33.47 40.94 -1.40
C TYR A 178 -34.53 40.54 -2.44
N GLY A 179 -35.27 39.45 -2.22
CA GLY A 179 -36.37 39.02 -3.09
C GLY A 179 -37.52 40.02 -3.22
N ASP A 180 -37.71 40.90 -2.24
CA ASP A 180 -38.78 41.91 -2.22
C ASP A 180 -38.31 43.28 -2.73
N VAL A 181 -37.01 43.48 -2.93
CA VAL A 181 -36.44 44.81 -3.18
C VAL A 181 -36.89 45.38 -4.52
N HIS A 182 -37.02 44.52 -5.54
CA HIS A 182 -37.47 44.91 -6.87
C HIS A 182 -38.83 45.59 -6.81
N ASP A 183 -39.80 44.95 -6.12
CA ASP A 183 -41.15 45.46 -5.98
C ASP A 183 -41.21 46.76 -5.17
N VAL A 184 -40.38 46.87 -4.11
CA VAL A 184 -40.29 48.11 -3.30
C VAL A 184 -39.85 49.28 -4.15
N ILE A 185 -38.81 49.09 -4.97
CA ILE A 185 -38.26 50.13 -5.84
C ILE A 185 -39.24 50.43 -6.98
N ALA A 186 -39.79 49.40 -7.64
CA ALA A 186 -40.74 49.54 -8.74
C ALA A 186 -41.97 50.36 -8.33
N ARG A 187 -42.54 50.09 -7.14
CA ARG A 187 -43.66 50.88 -6.59
C ARG A 187 -43.31 52.36 -6.46
N ARG A 188 -42.10 52.70 -6.04
CA ARG A 188 -41.68 54.09 -5.86
C ARG A 188 -41.41 54.80 -7.20
N VAL A 189 -40.80 54.10 -8.15
CA VAL A 189 -40.53 54.59 -9.52
C VAL A 189 -41.83 54.83 -10.29
N SER A 190 -42.83 53.94 -10.12
CA SER A 190 -44.12 54.01 -10.81
C SER A 190 -44.96 55.26 -10.49
N ARG A 191 -44.65 55.95 -9.39
CA ARG A 191 -45.29 57.24 -9.03
C ARG A 191 -44.93 58.36 -10.00
N GLN A 192 -43.83 58.23 -10.73
CA GLN A 192 -43.29 59.29 -11.59
C GLN A 192 -43.11 58.85 -13.05
N TYR A 193 -42.87 57.56 -13.30
CA TYR A 193 -42.68 57.01 -14.65
C TYR A 193 -43.63 55.82 -14.89
N ARG A 194 -44.14 55.68 -16.12
CA ARG A 194 -44.97 54.54 -16.55
C ARG A 194 -44.37 53.91 -17.80
N GLY A 195 -44.51 52.60 -17.98
CA GLY A 195 -43.92 51.90 -19.13
C GLY A 195 -42.39 51.79 -19.03
N PHE A 196 -41.88 51.54 -17.83
CA PHE A 196 -40.47 51.27 -17.58
C PHE A 196 -40.25 49.78 -17.26
N GLN A 197 -39.04 49.30 -17.51
CA GLN A 197 -38.54 48.02 -17.02
C GLN A 197 -37.45 48.32 -15.97
N LEU A 198 -37.49 47.60 -14.85
CA LEU A 198 -36.56 47.73 -13.74
C LEU A 198 -35.77 46.44 -13.59
N GLU A 199 -34.46 46.58 -13.49
CA GLU A 199 -33.52 45.53 -13.10
C GLU A 199 -32.82 45.97 -11.80
N VAL A 200 -32.74 45.07 -10.84
CA VAL A 200 -32.04 45.30 -9.57
C VAL A 200 -31.14 44.11 -9.30
N ALA A 201 -29.88 44.38 -9.03
CA ALA A 201 -28.90 43.40 -8.58
C ALA A 201 -28.15 43.95 -7.37
N VAL A 202 -27.59 43.07 -6.54
CA VAL A 202 -26.63 43.49 -5.51
C VAL A 202 -25.26 43.64 -6.17
N GLY A 203 -24.61 44.77 -5.95
CA GLY A 203 -23.22 45.01 -6.32
C GLY A 203 -22.29 44.45 -5.24
N ARG A 204 -21.71 45.34 -4.43
CA ARG A 204 -20.85 44.99 -3.30
C ARG A 204 -21.66 44.88 -2.01
N LEU A 205 -21.58 43.74 -1.33
CA LEU A 205 -22.06 43.62 0.04
C LEU A 205 -21.13 44.35 1.00
N HIS A 206 -21.70 45.01 2.01
CA HIS A 206 -20.91 45.60 3.08
C HIS A 206 -20.15 44.52 3.86
N GLY A 207 -19.02 44.90 4.44
CA GLY A 207 -18.30 44.03 5.36
C GLY A 207 -18.83 44.18 6.78
N VAL A 208 -18.99 43.09 7.52
CA VAL A 208 -19.21 43.12 8.97
C VAL A 208 -17.88 42.94 9.68
N THR A 209 -17.66 43.70 10.76
CA THR A 209 -16.47 43.55 11.60
C THR A 209 -16.78 42.60 12.76
N VAL A 210 -16.00 41.54 12.89
CA VAL A 210 -16.09 40.55 13.97
C VAL A 210 -14.76 40.43 14.70
N TYR A 211 -14.79 39.93 15.93
CA TYR A 211 -13.60 39.76 16.75
C TYR A 211 -13.35 38.28 17.01
N VAL A 212 -12.18 37.77 16.62
CA VAL A 212 -11.77 36.40 16.90
C VAL A 212 -10.80 36.41 18.08
N THR A 213 -11.12 35.64 19.12
CA THR A 213 -10.45 35.63 20.43
C THR A 213 -10.24 34.20 20.94
N GLY A 214 -9.52 34.06 22.07
CA GLY A 214 -9.20 32.76 22.65
C GLY A 214 -8.01 32.09 21.96
N PHE A 215 -8.07 30.77 21.80
CA PHE A 215 -7.00 29.97 21.20
C PHE A 215 -7.06 29.98 19.66
N ALA A 216 -7.16 31.16 19.07
CA ALA A 216 -7.09 31.34 17.63
C ALA A 216 -5.63 31.40 17.14
N ALA A 217 -5.36 30.92 15.92
CA ALA A 217 -4.02 31.01 15.34
C ALA A 217 -3.57 32.47 15.13
N SER A 218 -4.50 33.35 14.79
CA SER A 218 -4.27 34.80 14.71
C SER A 218 -5.46 35.55 15.33
N PRO A 219 -5.46 35.80 16.65
CA PRO A 219 -6.52 36.59 17.30
C PRO A 219 -6.54 38.03 16.77
N GLY A 220 -7.72 38.62 16.64
CA GLY A 220 -7.86 39.98 16.13
C GLY A 220 -9.24 40.32 15.58
N SER A 221 -9.38 41.53 15.05
CA SER A 221 -10.57 41.98 14.33
C SER A 221 -10.49 41.58 12.86
N TYR A 222 -11.58 41.03 12.32
CA TYR A 222 -11.69 40.60 10.93
C TYR A 222 -12.90 41.26 10.28
N THR A 223 -12.71 41.81 9.07
CA THR A 223 -13.81 42.25 8.22
C THR A 223 -14.14 41.15 7.23
N VAL A 224 -15.35 40.60 7.35
CA VAL A 224 -15.87 39.53 6.48
C VAL A 224 -17.14 40.00 5.80
N GLY A 225 -17.59 39.34 4.72
CA GLY A 225 -18.82 39.75 4.03
C GLY A 225 -20.05 39.54 4.91
N SER A 226 -21.12 40.31 4.71
CA SER A 226 -22.40 40.18 5.45
C SER A 226 -23.08 38.81 5.37
N LEU A 227 -22.64 37.93 4.45
CA LEU A 227 -23.13 36.55 4.31
C LEU A 227 -22.17 35.51 4.91
N SER A 228 -21.03 35.94 5.47
CA SER A 228 -20.05 35.03 6.07
C SER A 228 -20.57 34.44 7.36
N THR A 229 -20.24 33.17 7.59
CA THR A 229 -20.59 32.44 8.79
C THR A 229 -19.42 32.36 9.76
N LEU A 230 -19.67 31.80 10.95
CA LEU A 230 -18.65 31.55 11.96
C LEU A 230 -17.46 30.77 11.38
N VAL A 231 -17.71 29.73 10.58
CA VAL A 231 -16.64 28.94 9.97
C VAL A 231 -15.75 29.79 9.05
N ASN A 232 -16.33 30.67 8.22
CA ASN A 232 -15.52 31.54 7.34
C ASN A 232 -14.58 32.44 8.14
N ALA A 233 -15.05 33.04 9.24
CA ALA A 233 -14.22 33.91 10.06
C ALA A 233 -13.13 33.14 10.82
N VAL A 234 -13.41 31.94 11.32
CA VAL A 234 -12.40 31.09 11.95
C VAL A 234 -11.33 30.65 10.94
N LEU A 235 -11.71 30.27 9.73
CA LEU A 235 -10.75 29.93 8.69
C LEU A 235 -9.92 31.16 8.26
N ALA A 236 -10.54 32.34 8.18
CA ALA A 236 -9.85 33.60 7.91
C ALA A 236 -8.82 33.95 9.00
N SER A 237 -9.09 33.58 10.26
CA SER A 237 -8.12 33.74 11.36
C SER A 237 -7.03 32.66 11.40
N GLY A 238 -6.95 31.80 10.39
CA GLY A 238 -6.02 30.66 10.33
C GLY A 238 -6.46 29.44 11.15
N GLY A 239 -7.69 29.42 11.65
CA GLY A 239 -8.27 28.35 12.46
C GLY A 239 -7.88 28.39 13.94
N PRO A 240 -8.27 27.35 14.70
CA PRO A 240 -7.77 27.11 16.04
C PRO A 240 -6.24 26.94 16.07
N ALA A 241 -5.58 27.52 17.06
CA ALA A 241 -4.16 27.32 17.33
C ALA A 241 -3.88 25.89 17.85
N ALA A 242 -2.61 25.55 18.06
CA ALA A 242 -2.19 24.21 18.53
C ALA A 242 -2.81 23.79 19.88
N GLY A 243 -3.21 24.76 20.71
CA GLY A 243 -3.97 24.53 21.96
C GLY A 243 -5.45 24.88 21.88
N GLY A 244 -5.99 25.24 20.71
CA GLY A 244 -7.40 25.60 20.52
C GLY A 244 -8.26 24.43 20.06
N SER A 245 -9.49 24.38 20.56
CA SER A 245 -10.46 23.34 20.26
C SER A 245 -10.99 23.44 18.83
N PHE A 246 -11.13 22.30 18.16
CA PHE A 246 -11.94 22.20 16.95
C PHE A 246 -13.41 21.92 17.25
N ARG A 247 -13.73 21.59 18.50
CA ARG A 247 -15.04 21.09 18.92
C ARG A 247 -15.90 22.09 19.67
N SER A 248 -15.29 23.17 20.18
CA SER A 248 -16.01 24.27 20.81
C SER A 248 -15.51 25.61 20.29
N ILE A 249 -16.30 26.16 19.36
CA ILE A 249 -16.11 27.49 18.78
C ILE A 249 -17.39 28.29 19.06
N GLN A 250 -17.29 29.26 19.96
CA GLN A 250 -18.46 29.97 20.46
C GLN A 250 -18.66 31.29 19.71
N LEU A 251 -19.83 31.47 19.11
CA LEU A 251 -20.32 32.76 18.65
C LEU A 251 -20.98 33.51 19.82
N ARG A 252 -20.48 34.68 20.16
CA ARG A 252 -21.06 35.54 21.20
C ARG A 252 -21.58 36.84 20.60
N ARG A 253 -22.85 37.16 20.86
CA ARG A 253 -23.53 38.38 20.40
C ARG A 253 -24.17 39.09 21.58
N GLY A 254 -23.84 40.37 21.77
CA GLY A 254 -24.33 41.13 22.93
C GLY A 254 -24.02 40.48 24.29
N GLY A 255 -22.90 39.77 24.38
CA GLY A 255 -22.46 39.06 25.60
C GLY A 255 -23.08 37.68 25.85
N ARG A 256 -23.97 37.19 24.98
CA ARG A 256 -24.60 35.85 25.09
C ARG A 256 -24.05 34.89 24.05
N VAL A 257 -23.92 33.61 24.39
CA VAL A 257 -23.56 32.55 23.43
C VAL A 257 -24.77 32.30 22.52
N VAL A 258 -24.59 32.57 21.22
CA VAL A 258 -25.60 32.34 20.18
C VAL A 258 -25.47 30.94 19.60
N SER A 259 -24.24 30.48 19.43
CA SER A 259 -23.91 29.14 18.92
C SER A 259 -22.60 28.67 19.55
N ASP A 260 -22.49 27.37 19.79
CA ASP A 260 -21.23 26.68 20.12
C ASP A 260 -21.05 25.57 19.08
N PHE A 261 -20.11 25.80 18.16
CA PHE A 261 -20.00 25.00 16.95
C PHE A 261 -18.90 23.94 17.07
N ASP A 262 -19.27 22.68 16.86
CA ASP A 262 -18.35 21.57 16.74
C ASP A 262 -17.98 21.35 15.27
N LEU A 263 -16.72 21.63 14.90
CA LEU A 263 -16.26 21.43 13.53
C LEU A 263 -16.28 19.93 13.14
N TYR A 264 -16.26 19.00 14.09
CA TYR A 264 -16.35 17.57 13.80
C TYR A 264 -17.72 17.22 13.20
N ASP A 265 -18.80 17.88 13.61
CA ASP A 265 -20.13 17.65 13.04
C ASP A 265 -20.15 18.03 11.55
N LEU A 266 -19.46 19.09 11.15
CA LEU A 266 -19.29 19.44 9.75
C LEU A 266 -18.41 18.43 9.00
N LEU A 267 -17.26 18.06 9.57
CA LEU A 267 -16.25 17.26 8.86
C LEU A 267 -16.57 15.78 8.77
N LEU A 268 -17.28 15.24 9.76
CA LEU A 268 -17.63 13.84 9.84
C LEU A 268 -19.07 13.57 9.40
N LYS A 269 -20.00 14.49 9.67
CA LYS A 269 -21.45 14.30 9.40
C LYS A 269 -22.00 15.22 8.32
N GLY A 270 -21.25 16.25 7.90
CA GLY A 270 -21.74 17.25 6.96
C GLY A 270 -22.80 18.20 7.55
N ASP A 271 -22.94 18.25 8.87
CA ASP A 271 -23.93 19.10 9.53
C ASP A 271 -23.42 20.55 9.68
N ARG A 272 -24.26 21.51 9.26
CA ARG A 272 -24.01 22.97 9.34
C ARG A 272 -24.98 23.69 10.27
N SER A 273 -25.82 22.97 11.01
CA SER A 273 -26.89 23.53 11.83
C SER A 273 -26.41 24.58 12.85
N GLY A 274 -25.18 24.46 13.37
CA GLY A 274 -24.57 25.43 14.28
C GLY A 274 -23.72 26.52 13.61
N ASP A 275 -23.55 26.52 12.28
CA ASP A 275 -22.73 27.50 11.56
C ASP A 275 -23.52 28.81 11.32
N ALA A 276 -23.60 29.63 12.36
CA ALA A 276 -24.40 30.84 12.35
C ALA A 276 -23.81 31.96 11.48
N VAL A 277 -24.68 32.70 10.79
CA VAL A 277 -24.32 33.92 10.03
C VAL A 277 -23.88 35.02 11.01
N LEU A 278 -22.78 35.67 10.64
CA LEU A 278 -22.13 36.69 11.46
C LEU A 278 -22.83 38.04 11.34
N GLN A 279 -22.78 38.81 12.43
CA GLN A 279 -23.26 40.17 12.53
C GLN A 279 -22.14 41.09 13.00
N ASN A 280 -22.28 42.38 12.71
CA ASN A 280 -21.31 43.38 13.14
C ASN A 280 -21.20 43.42 14.67
N GLY A 281 -19.97 43.33 15.18
CA GLY A 281 -19.66 43.29 16.60
C GLY A 281 -19.73 41.90 17.24
N ASP A 282 -19.98 40.83 16.47
CA ASP A 282 -19.91 39.47 16.98
C ASP A 282 -18.49 39.12 17.46
N VAL A 283 -18.42 38.35 18.54
CA VAL A 283 -17.17 37.84 19.11
C VAL A 283 -17.14 36.33 18.97
N LEU A 284 -16.18 35.82 18.19
CA LEU A 284 -15.88 34.40 18.09
C LEU A 284 -14.81 34.06 19.14
N TYR A 285 -15.13 33.12 20.03
CA TYR A 285 -14.23 32.65 21.07
C TYR A 285 -13.90 31.17 20.83
N ILE A 286 -12.62 30.88 20.56
CA ILE A 286 -12.12 29.51 20.40
C ILE A 286 -11.67 28.99 21.77
N ALA A 287 -12.34 27.95 22.26
CA ALA A 287 -12.05 27.35 23.55
C ALA A 287 -10.68 26.64 23.57
N PRO A 288 -10.09 26.37 24.74
CA PRO A 288 -8.94 25.47 24.84
C PRO A 288 -9.30 24.07 24.34
N ALA A 289 -8.34 23.39 23.71
CA ALA A 289 -8.52 22.01 23.27
C ALA A 289 -8.77 21.07 24.46
N GLY A 290 -9.72 20.16 24.30
CA GLY A 290 -10.04 19.10 25.26
C GLY A 290 -9.00 17.99 25.29
N GLU A 291 -9.40 16.82 25.80
CA GLU A 291 -8.54 15.63 25.80
C GLU A 291 -8.27 15.17 24.37
N GLN A 292 -7.04 14.75 24.10
CA GLN A 292 -6.62 14.32 22.78
C GLN A 292 -6.13 12.88 22.80
N VAL A 293 -6.44 12.13 21.74
CA VAL A 293 -6.01 10.75 21.52
C VAL A 293 -5.51 10.60 20.09
N ALA A 294 -4.42 9.88 19.91
CA ALA A 294 -3.90 9.55 18.60
C ALA A 294 -4.48 8.22 18.13
N VAL A 295 -4.91 8.13 16.89
CA VAL A 295 -5.33 6.86 16.27
C VAL A 295 -4.47 6.63 15.03
N ILE A 296 -3.75 5.51 15.02
CA ILE A 296 -2.74 5.15 14.02
C ILE A 296 -2.87 3.70 13.54
N GLY A 297 -2.17 3.36 12.45
CA GLY A 297 -2.15 1.99 11.90
C GLY A 297 -3.27 1.74 10.88
N SER A 298 -3.91 0.57 10.93
CA SER A 298 -4.88 0.14 9.90
C SER A 298 -6.27 0.80 10.07
N VAL A 299 -6.33 2.12 9.95
CA VAL A 299 -7.57 2.93 9.96
C VAL A 299 -7.74 3.72 8.67
N ASN A 300 -8.92 4.29 8.43
CA ASN A 300 -9.18 5.06 7.22
C ASN A 300 -8.51 6.45 7.24
N ARG A 301 -8.32 7.03 8.42
CA ARG A 301 -7.60 8.29 8.60
C ARG A 301 -6.82 8.32 9.91
N GLU A 302 -5.50 8.25 9.80
CA GLU A 302 -4.62 8.42 10.96
C GLU A 302 -4.51 9.91 11.33
N ALA A 303 -4.81 10.25 12.58
CA ALA A 303 -4.73 11.62 13.08
C ALA A 303 -4.75 11.65 14.61
N ILE A 304 -4.59 12.87 15.16
CA ILE A 304 -4.87 13.16 16.56
C ILE A 304 -6.27 13.75 16.67
N PHE A 305 -7.12 13.10 17.44
CA PHE A 305 -8.52 13.46 17.64
C PHE A 305 -8.74 14.10 19.00
N GLU A 306 -9.62 15.10 19.03
CA GLU A 306 -10.11 15.73 20.25
C GLU A 306 -11.39 15.02 20.69
N LEU A 307 -11.45 14.68 21.97
CA LEU A 307 -12.54 13.92 22.57
C LEU A 307 -13.52 14.83 23.29
N ALA A 308 -14.81 14.52 23.14
CA ALA A 308 -15.83 15.05 24.02
C ALA A 308 -15.84 14.32 25.38
N PRO A 309 -16.39 14.94 26.45
CA PRO A 309 -16.43 14.31 27.76
C PRO A 309 -17.19 12.97 27.75
N GLY A 310 -16.50 11.90 28.17
CA GLY A 310 -17.09 10.57 28.34
C GLY A 310 -16.96 9.63 27.13
N GLU A 311 -16.36 10.08 26.04
CA GLU A 311 -16.11 9.25 24.86
C GLU A 311 -15.15 8.08 25.11
N THR A 312 -15.30 7.05 24.30
CA THR A 312 -14.57 5.78 24.37
C THR A 312 -13.47 5.70 23.32
N LEU A 313 -12.61 4.68 23.44
CA LEU A 313 -11.61 4.40 22.40
C LEU A 313 -12.28 4.08 21.05
N ASN A 314 -13.45 3.45 21.06
CA ASN A 314 -14.20 3.17 19.85
C ASN A 314 -14.71 4.46 19.17
N ASP A 315 -15.10 5.48 19.93
CA ASP A 315 -15.49 6.78 19.35
C ASP A 315 -14.32 7.44 18.63
N ALA A 316 -13.10 7.37 19.19
CA ALA A 316 -11.89 7.84 18.52
C ALA A 316 -11.62 7.08 17.20
N ILE A 317 -11.85 5.77 17.16
CA ILE A 317 -11.74 4.97 15.93
C ILE A 317 -12.80 5.38 14.90
N LEU A 318 -14.02 5.70 15.34
CA LEU A 318 -15.06 6.21 14.44
C LEU A 318 -14.67 7.57 13.85
N TYR A 319 -14.01 8.44 14.61
CA TYR A 319 -13.46 9.70 14.10
C TYR A 319 -12.36 9.50 13.06
N ALA A 320 -11.59 8.42 13.18
CA ALA A 320 -10.66 7.96 12.15
C ALA A 320 -11.35 7.38 10.89
N GLY A 321 -12.68 7.47 10.80
CA GLY A 321 -13.48 6.90 9.72
C GLY A 321 -13.68 5.38 9.85
N GLY A 322 -13.42 4.82 11.04
CA GLY A 322 -13.39 3.39 11.27
C GLY A 322 -12.07 2.72 10.89
N VAL A 323 -12.02 1.40 11.09
CA VAL A 323 -10.87 0.58 10.70
C VAL A 323 -10.83 0.35 9.20
N ASN A 324 -9.65 0.14 8.64
CA ASN A 324 -9.45 -0.17 7.23
C ASN A 324 -9.95 -1.60 6.93
N THR A 325 -10.24 -1.93 5.66
CA THR A 325 -10.76 -3.24 5.23
C THR A 325 -9.89 -4.41 5.63
N VAL A 326 -8.58 -4.19 5.73
CA VAL A 326 -7.60 -5.22 6.07
C VAL A 326 -7.18 -5.18 7.54
N ALA A 327 -7.82 -4.37 8.37
CA ALA A 327 -7.52 -4.26 9.78
C ALA A 327 -7.87 -5.54 10.55
N ASP A 328 -7.14 -5.79 11.62
CA ASP A 328 -7.57 -6.72 12.67
C ASP A 328 -8.65 -6.02 13.52
N ALA A 329 -9.90 -6.34 13.25
CA ALA A 329 -11.04 -5.78 13.99
C ALA A 329 -11.28 -6.47 15.34
N SER A 330 -10.53 -7.53 15.67
CA SER A 330 -10.74 -8.29 16.91
C SER A 330 -10.06 -7.67 18.13
N ARG A 331 -9.00 -6.89 17.90
CA ARG A 331 -8.15 -6.31 18.93
C ARG A 331 -7.46 -5.05 18.45
N LEU A 332 -6.97 -4.26 19.40
CA LEU A 332 -6.15 -3.09 19.16
C LEU A 332 -5.06 -2.98 20.21
N MET A 333 -4.04 -2.18 19.93
CA MET A 333 -2.99 -1.86 20.89
C MET A 333 -3.22 -0.45 21.42
N VAL A 334 -3.14 -0.24 22.74
CA VAL A 334 -3.20 1.09 23.37
C VAL A 334 -1.88 1.36 24.06
N PHE A 335 -1.38 2.59 23.94
CA PHE A 335 -0.22 3.07 24.66
C PHE A 335 -0.58 4.35 25.42
N ASP A 336 -0.51 4.31 26.75
CA ASP A 336 -0.69 5.51 27.59
C ASP A 336 0.63 6.30 27.63
N SER A 337 0.70 7.36 26.82
CA SER A 337 1.90 8.20 26.73
C SER A 337 2.27 8.92 28.01
N LEU A 338 1.32 9.05 28.95
CA LEU A 338 1.52 9.75 30.22
C LEU A 338 1.94 8.80 31.36
N GLY A 339 2.10 7.50 31.08
CA GLY A 339 2.64 6.54 32.04
C GLY A 339 1.78 6.34 33.30
N ARG A 340 0.46 6.54 33.20
CA ARG A 340 -0.48 6.33 34.34
C ARG A 340 -0.95 4.88 34.43
N GLY A 341 -0.75 4.09 33.37
CA GLY A 341 -1.07 2.66 33.28
C GLY A 341 0.14 1.73 33.32
N GLN A 342 -0.02 0.51 32.78
CA GLN A 342 1.10 -0.41 32.57
C GLN A 342 2.11 0.20 31.59
N THR A 343 3.40 0.01 31.85
CA THR A 343 4.47 0.53 30.99
C THR A 343 4.45 -0.21 29.65
N GLY A 344 4.13 0.49 28.56
CA GLY A 344 4.20 -0.05 27.21
C GLY A 344 2.84 -0.19 26.52
N TRP A 345 2.81 -1.02 25.48
CA TRP A 345 1.61 -1.28 24.71
C TRP A 345 0.75 -2.35 25.39
N GLU A 346 -0.52 -2.06 25.57
CA GLU A 346 -1.56 -2.95 26.08
C GLU A 346 -2.42 -3.45 24.92
N GLU A 347 -2.66 -4.76 24.82
CA GLU A 347 -3.60 -5.32 23.85
C GLU A 347 -5.01 -5.33 24.45
N LEU A 348 -5.98 -4.75 23.76
CA LEU A 348 -7.39 -4.76 24.15
C LEU A 348 -8.23 -5.43 23.08
N GLY A 349 -9.17 -6.29 23.50
CA GLY A 349 -10.19 -6.84 22.62
C GLY A 349 -11.22 -5.78 22.19
N ALA A 350 -11.86 -5.98 21.04
CA ALA A 350 -12.83 -5.04 20.48
C ALA A 350 -14.00 -4.69 21.42
N SER A 351 -14.52 -5.68 22.15
CA SER A 351 -15.61 -5.47 23.13
C SER A 351 -15.18 -4.62 24.32
N GLU A 352 -13.92 -4.73 24.74
CA GLU A 352 -13.37 -3.94 25.82
C GLU A 352 -13.11 -2.50 25.35
N ALA A 353 -12.50 -2.34 24.17
CA ALA A 353 -12.29 -1.04 23.53
C ALA A 353 -13.58 -0.22 23.37
N ALA A 354 -14.71 -0.89 23.08
CA ALA A 354 -16.02 -0.26 22.95
C ALA A 354 -16.56 0.36 24.24
N THR A 355 -16.10 -0.10 25.40
CA THR A 355 -16.58 0.39 26.71
C THR A 355 -15.51 1.17 27.48
N ARG A 356 -14.24 1.01 27.10
CA ARG A 356 -13.11 1.71 27.71
C ARG A 356 -13.12 3.19 27.32
N LYS A 357 -13.32 4.05 28.32
CA LYS A 357 -13.19 5.52 28.14
C LYS A 357 -11.83 5.89 27.57
N ALA A 358 -11.80 6.71 26.54
CA ALA A 358 -10.54 7.23 26.04
C ALA A 358 -9.96 8.23 27.06
N ARG A 359 -8.64 8.22 27.25
CA ARG A 359 -7.95 9.15 28.17
C ARG A 359 -7.03 10.06 27.38
N ARG A 360 -6.88 11.31 27.85
CA ARG A 360 -5.84 12.22 27.37
C ARG A 360 -4.49 11.52 27.18
N GLY A 361 -3.93 11.60 25.98
CA GLY A 361 -2.61 11.08 25.66
C GLY A 361 -2.57 9.63 25.21
N ASP A 362 -3.69 8.91 25.18
CA ASP A 362 -3.69 7.55 24.65
C ASP A 362 -3.30 7.56 23.16
N ILE A 363 -2.49 6.58 22.77
CA ILE A 363 -2.18 6.27 21.37
C ILE A 363 -2.80 4.90 21.07
N VAL A 364 -3.79 4.89 20.19
CA VAL A 364 -4.50 3.70 19.72
C VAL A 364 -3.90 3.26 18.40
N ARG A 365 -3.37 2.04 18.34
CA ARG A 365 -2.86 1.42 17.12
C ARG A 365 -3.74 0.26 16.71
N VAL A 366 -4.35 0.37 15.54
CA VAL A 366 -5.10 -0.71 14.90
C VAL A 366 -4.13 -1.56 14.07
N LEU A 367 -4.13 -2.86 14.30
CA LEU A 367 -3.24 -3.80 13.60
C LEU A 367 -3.80 -4.13 12.20
N SER A 368 -2.91 -4.54 11.29
CA SER A 368 -3.27 -4.99 9.94
C SER A 368 -3.19 -6.51 9.87
N ASN A 369 -4.15 -7.16 9.22
CA ASN A 369 -4.10 -8.58 8.89
C ASN A 369 -3.23 -8.86 7.64
N VAL A 370 -2.75 -7.83 6.94
CA VAL A 370 -1.84 -8.00 5.78
C VAL A 370 -0.45 -8.31 6.26
N GLY A 371 0.16 -9.36 5.70
CA GLY A 371 1.54 -9.74 6.03
C GLY A 371 1.68 -10.47 7.37
N ILE A 372 0.62 -10.57 8.17
CA ILE A 372 0.57 -11.52 9.29
C ILE A 372 0.35 -12.90 8.70
N ALA A 373 1.37 -13.76 8.78
CA ALA A 373 1.24 -15.17 8.46
C ALA A 373 0.12 -15.73 9.35
N ARG A 374 -0.99 -16.17 8.73
CA ARG A 374 -1.98 -16.97 9.46
C ARG A 374 -1.23 -18.15 10.09
N PRO A 375 -1.59 -18.60 11.31
CA PRO A 375 -1.01 -19.80 11.90
C PRO A 375 -0.98 -20.91 10.86
N LEU A 376 0.09 -21.71 10.79
CA LEU A 376 0.22 -22.82 9.82
C LEU A 376 -1.02 -23.72 9.83
N GLU A 377 -1.66 -23.89 10.98
CA GLU A 377 -2.91 -24.64 11.19
C GLU A 377 -4.16 -24.04 10.51
N GLN A 378 -4.09 -22.78 10.06
CA GLN A 378 -5.16 -22.10 9.32
C GLN A 378 -4.81 -21.85 7.85
N GLN A 379 -3.59 -22.19 7.42
CA GLN A 379 -3.18 -22.06 6.03
C GLN A 379 -3.72 -23.26 5.24
N ALA A 380 -4.37 -23.01 4.11
CA ALA A 380 -4.82 -24.10 3.25
C ALA A 380 -3.61 -24.90 2.75
N VAL A 381 -3.72 -26.23 2.81
CA VAL A 381 -2.73 -27.17 2.30
C VAL A 381 -2.98 -27.36 0.81
N LEU A 382 -2.00 -27.00 -0.01
CA LEU A 382 -2.05 -27.21 -1.46
C LEU A 382 -1.41 -28.55 -1.80
N VAL A 383 -2.18 -29.46 -2.38
CA VAL A 383 -1.70 -30.77 -2.82
C VAL A 383 -1.84 -30.89 -4.32
N THR A 384 -0.83 -31.44 -5.00
CA THR A 384 -0.88 -31.72 -6.43
C THR A 384 -0.98 -33.23 -6.64
N ILE A 385 -2.01 -33.70 -7.34
CA ILE A 385 -2.17 -35.12 -7.69
C ILE A 385 -2.27 -35.27 -9.21
N SER A 386 -1.52 -36.21 -9.78
CA SER A 386 -1.37 -36.36 -11.23
C SER A 386 -1.17 -37.83 -11.64
N GLY A 387 -1.35 -38.11 -12.94
CA GLY A 387 -1.27 -39.45 -13.50
C GLY A 387 -2.64 -40.14 -13.58
N GLU A 388 -2.69 -41.43 -13.25
CA GLU A 388 -3.88 -42.30 -13.33
C GLU A 388 -4.88 -42.07 -12.19
N VAL A 389 -5.44 -40.87 -12.17
CA VAL A 389 -6.55 -40.46 -11.31
C VAL A 389 -7.65 -39.87 -12.17
N SER A 390 -8.91 -39.97 -11.74
CA SER A 390 -10.05 -39.51 -12.56
C SER A 390 -10.01 -38.02 -12.87
N LYS A 391 -9.49 -37.19 -11.96
CA LYS A 391 -9.37 -35.73 -12.07
C LYS A 391 -8.00 -35.25 -11.57
N PRO A 392 -6.94 -35.30 -12.39
CA PRO A 392 -5.63 -34.79 -12.00
C PRO A 392 -5.69 -33.26 -11.86
N GLY A 393 -4.96 -32.72 -10.88
CA GLY A 393 -4.98 -31.29 -10.61
C GLY A 393 -4.38 -30.89 -9.26
N ARG A 394 -4.50 -29.59 -8.96
CA ARG A 394 -4.11 -29.00 -7.68
C ARG A 394 -5.34 -28.75 -6.84
N TYR A 395 -5.30 -29.17 -5.58
CA TYR A 395 -6.42 -29.11 -4.65
C TYR A 395 -6.01 -28.43 -3.35
N TYR A 396 -6.92 -27.60 -2.82
CA TYR A 396 -6.75 -26.93 -1.54
C TYR A 396 -7.54 -27.67 -0.47
N PHE A 397 -6.88 -27.97 0.64
CA PHE A 397 -7.43 -28.71 1.76
C PHE A 397 -7.21 -27.99 3.09
N LYS A 398 -7.92 -28.42 4.12
CA LYS A 398 -7.66 -27.98 5.49
C LYS A 398 -6.41 -28.69 6.04
N PRO A 399 -5.65 -28.07 6.96
CA PRO A 399 -4.58 -28.77 7.66
C PRO A 399 -5.06 -30.06 8.32
N GLY A 400 -4.21 -31.09 8.32
CA GLY A 400 -4.54 -32.42 8.83
C GLY A 400 -5.30 -33.32 7.84
N THR A 401 -5.50 -32.91 6.58
CA THR A 401 -6.17 -33.73 5.57
C THR A 401 -5.33 -34.96 5.20
N ARG A 402 -6.00 -36.10 4.97
CA ARG A 402 -5.36 -37.39 4.66
C ARG A 402 -5.30 -37.65 3.15
N LEU A 403 -4.38 -38.52 2.73
CA LEU A 403 -4.21 -38.90 1.32
C LEU A 403 -5.49 -39.54 0.73
N ALA A 404 -6.25 -40.30 1.53
CA ALA A 404 -7.52 -40.88 1.09
C ALA A 404 -8.53 -39.81 0.63
N ASP A 405 -8.60 -38.68 1.34
CA ASP A 405 -9.51 -37.58 1.04
C ASP A 405 -9.12 -36.91 -0.29
N VAL A 406 -7.81 -36.77 -0.53
CA VAL A 406 -7.29 -36.22 -1.79
C VAL A 406 -7.60 -37.11 -2.97
N VAL A 407 -7.37 -38.42 -2.83
CA VAL A 407 -7.71 -39.40 -3.88
C VAL A 407 -9.22 -39.39 -4.16
N THR A 408 -10.04 -39.28 -3.11
CA THR A 408 -11.50 -39.19 -3.25
C THR A 408 -11.93 -37.92 -3.99
N GLN A 409 -11.35 -36.76 -3.64
CA GLN A 409 -11.63 -35.50 -4.31
C GLN A 409 -11.14 -35.49 -5.78
N ALA A 410 -10.05 -36.19 -6.06
CA ALA A 410 -9.59 -36.47 -7.42
C ALA A 410 -10.46 -37.50 -8.17
N GLY A 411 -11.55 -37.99 -7.58
CA GLY A 411 -12.48 -38.93 -8.20
C GLY A 411 -11.99 -40.38 -8.23
N GLY A 412 -11.03 -40.75 -7.37
CA GLY A 412 -10.45 -42.08 -7.29
C GLY A 412 -9.32 -42.35 -8.28
N LEU A 413 -8.68 -43.49 -8.11
CA LEU A 413 -7.71 -44.03 -9.06
C LEU A 413 -8.44 -44.62 -10.27
N THR A 414 -7.85 -44.53 -11.46
CA THR A 414 -8.41 -45.19 -12.66
C THR A 414 -8.15 -46.70 -12.63
N ALA A 415 -8.82 -47.46 -13.49
CA ALA A 415 -8.57 -48.90 -13.64
C ALA A 415 -7.17 -49.25 -14.17
N GLN A 416 -6.46 -48.27 -14.75
CA GLN A 416 -5.10 -48.42 -15.24
C GLN A 416 -4.06 -47.92 -14.23
N ALA A 417 -4.46 -47.47 -13.04
CA ALA A 417 -3.52 -46.98 -12.04
C ALA A 417 -2.60 -48.08 -11.53
N PHE A 418 -1.34 -47.71 -11.25
CA PHE A 418 -0.37 -48.59 -10.62
C PHE A 418 0.14 -48.02 -9.29
N PRO A 419 -0.62 -48.21 -8.18
CA PRO A 419 -0.28 -47.70 -6.86
C PRO A 419 1.13 -48.06 -6.41
N TYR A 420 1.57 -49.29 -6.71
CA TYR A 420 2.92 -49.79 -6.41
C TYR A 420 4.04 -48.84 -6.84
N ALA A 421 3.91 -48.22 -8.02
CA ALA A 421 4.92 -47.37 -8.61
C ALA A 421 4.70 -45.87 -8.32
N SER A 422 3.78 -45.53 -7.42
CA SER A 422 3.44 -44.13 -7.16
C SER A 422 4.56 -43.39 -6.43
N VAL A 423 4.70 -42.12 -6.76
CA VAL A 423 5.74 -41.24 -6.21
C VAL A 423 5.06 -40.12 -5.45
N ILE A 424 5.40 -39.99 -4.17
CA ILE A 424 4.98 -38.85 -3.35
C ILE A 424 6.23 -38.07 -2.96
N THR A 425 6.24 -36.77 -3.21
CA THR A 425 7.36 -35.89 -2.86
C THR A 425 6.92 -34.81 -1.90
N ARG A 426 7.77 -34.54 -0.89
CA ARG A 426 7.50 -33.62 0.21
C ARG A 426 8.70 -32.73 0.50
N GLU A 427 8.45 -31.44 0.67
CA GLU A 427 9.53 -30.44 0.87
C GLU A 427 10.23 -30.59 2.23
N SER A 428 9.51 -30.92 3.31
CA SER A 428 10.14 -31.15 4.62
C SER A 428 11.09 -32.34 4.61
N VAL A 429 10.70 -33.43 3.94
CA VAL A 429 11.54 -34.62 3.73
C VAL A 429 12.75 -34.27 2.87
N LYS A 430 12.57 -33.48 1.82
CA LYS A 430 13.67 -32.99 0.98
C LYS A 430 14.68 -32.18 1.78
N ALA A 431 14.22 -31.27 2.63
CA ALA A 431 15.06 -30.47 3.51
C ALA A 431 15.83 -31.34 4.52
N GLN A 432 15.15 -32.32 5.13
CA GLN A 432 15.78 -33.27 6.04
C GLN A 432 16.83 -34.14 5.33
N GLN A 433 16.54 -34.62 4.12
CA GLN A 433 17.48 -35.37 3.29
C GLN A 433 18.69 -34.51 2.92
N GLN A 434 18.47 -33.23 2.57
CA GLN A 434 19.54 -32.29 2.24
C GLN A 434 20.49 -32.09 3.42
N GLN A 435 19.94 -31.81 4.61
CA GLN A 435 20.76 -31.62 5.80
C GLN A 435 21.55 -32.89 6.17
N SER A 436 20.92 -34.06 6.05
CA SER A 436 21.57 -35.34 6.31
C SER A 436 22.69 -35.64 5.31
N PHE A 437 22.46 -35.28 4.04
CA PHE A 437 23.43 -35.43 2.96
C PHE A 437 24.62 -34.48 3.12
N GLU A 438 24.36 -33.21 3.44
CA GLU A 438 25.41 -32.21 3.71
C GLU A 438 26.32 -32.66 4.85
N ARG A 439 25.74 -33.16 5.95
CA ARG A 439 26.50 -33.72 7.06
C ARG A 439 27.35 -34.92 6.64
N ALA A 440 26.81 -35.83 5.84
CA ALA A 440 27.57 -36.98 5.33
C ALA A 440 28.75 -36.54 4.43
N VAL A 441 28.58 -35.49 3.63
CA VAL A 441 29.67 -34.90 2.82
C VAL A 441 30.75 -34.30 3.73
N GLU A 442 30.36 -33.56 4.76
CA GLU A 442 31.29 -32.99 5.75
C GLU A 442 32.07 -34.09 6.49
N ASP A 443 31.41 -35.18 6.90
CA ASP A 443 32.06 -36.32 7.55
C ASP A 443 33.11 -36.98 6.64
N VAL A 444 32.83 -37.09 5.33
CA VAL A 444 33.80 -37.58 4.33
C VAL A 444 34.99 -36.63 4.22
N GLU A 445 34.76 -35.32 4.14
CA GLU A 445 35.83 -34.32 4.12
C GLU A 445 36.70 -34.35 5.40
N LEU A 446 36.08 -34.54 6.57
CA LEU A 446 36.78 -34.66 7.84
C LEU A 446 37.63 -35.94 7.90
N LEU A 447 37.11 -37.07 7.45
CA LEU A 447 37.86 -38.33 7.36
C LEU A 447 39.10 -38.19 6.46
N LEU A 448 38.98 -37.44 5.36
CA LEU A 448 40.07 -37.17 4.44
C LEU A 448 41.15 -36.23 5.03
N THR A 449 40.79 -35.42 6.02
CA THR A 449 41.68 -34.42 6.63
C THR A 449 42.26 -34.83 7.99
N SER A 450 41.63 -35.72 8.75
CA SER A 450 41.93 -35.98 10.17
C SER A 450 42.72 -37.26 10.50
N GLN A 451 43.12 -38.11 9.54
CA GLN A 451 43.90 -39.32 9.85
C GLN A 451 45.39 -39.05 10.18
N PRO A 452 45.94 -39.59 11.28
CA PRO A 452 47.36 -39.45 11.64
C PRO A 452 48.30 -40.21 10.70
N VAL A 453 49.50 -39.65 10.51
CA VAL A 453 50.48 -39.91 9.43
C VAL A 453 51.24 -41.25 9.54
N THR A 454 50.70 -42.30 10.17
CA THR A 454 51.53 -43.45 10.60
C THR A 454 51.41 -44.73 9.77
N SER A 455 50.77 -44.74 8.60
CA SER A 455 50.76 -45.93 7.73
C SER A 455 51.28 -45.67 6.31
N ALA A 456 52.16 -46.56 5.84
CA ALA A 456 52.91 -46.49 4.58
C ALA A 456 52.04 -46.42 3.30
N ASN A 457 50.72 -46.55 3.41
CA ASN A 457 49.78 -46.45 2.29
C ASN A 457 49.59 -45.00 1.76
N ARG A 458 50.12 -43.99 2.46
CA ARG A 458 49.93 -42.57 2.09
C ARG A 458 50.84 -42.07 0.95
N ALA A 459 51.94 -42.75 0.62
CA ALA A 459 52.79 -42.33 -0.50
C ALA A 459 52.08 -42.40 -1.86
N GLN A 460 51.06 -43.26 -1.98
CA GLN A 460 50.22 -43.38 -3.19
C GLN A 460 49.02 -42.43 -3.20
N LEU A 461 48.44 -42.09 -2.04
CA LEU A 461 47.22 -41.25 -1.95
C LEU A 461 47.50 -39.73 -1.95
N VAL A 462 48.74 -39.29 -1.66
CA VAL A 462 49.14 -37.86 -1.64
C VAL A 462 49.69 -37.38 -2.99
N GLN A 463 49.62 -38.20 -4.04
CA GLN A 463 49.88 -37.70 -5.39
C GLN A 463 48.82 -36.63 -5.72
N PRO A 464 49.21 -35.45 -6.26
CA PRO A 464 48.29 -34.34 -6.56
C PRO A 464 47.14 -34.74 -7.51
N ALA A 465 47.32 -35.80 -8.31
CA ALA A 465 46.28 -36.39 -9.15
C ALA A 465 45.14 -37.06 -8.36
N ASN A 466 45.41 -37.64 -7.19
CA ASN A 466 44.39 -38.34 -6.39
C ASN A 466 43.57 -37.35 -5.54
N LEU A 467 44.17 -36.24 -5.10
CA LEU A 467 43.47 -35.18 -4.38
C LEU A 467 42.50 -34.39 -5.28
N THR A 468 42.85 -34.21 -6.57
CA THR A 468 41.96 -33.58 -7.56
C THR A 468 40.77 -34.48 -7.90
N LEU A 469 41.00 -35.79 -8.02
CA LEU A 469 39.92 -36.76 -8.21
C LEU A 469 38.96 -36.79 -7.01
N VAL A 470 39.46 -36.82 -5.78
CA VAL A 470 38.65 -36.81 -4.57
C VAL A 470 37.82 -35.52 -4.46
N ARG A 471 38.41 -34.35 -4.75
CA ARG A 471 37.67 -33.08 -4.82
C ARG A 471 36.56 -33.12 -5.87
N SER A 472 36.84 -33.63 -7.07
CA SER A 472 35.82 -33.75 -8.11
C SER A 472 34.65 -34.66 -7.72
N ILE A 473 34.90 -35.71 -6.93
CA ILE A 473 33.85 -36.59 -6.40
C ILE A 473 33.00 -35.84 -5.36
N VAL A 474 33.64 -35.09 -4.45
CA VAL A 474 32.94 -34.27 -3.46
C VAL A 474 32.10 -33.18 -4.12
N ASP A 475 32.62 -32.52 -5.16
CA ASP A 475 31.89 -31.51 -5.93
C ASP A 475 30.68 -32.14 -6.66
N GLN A 476 30.86 -33.31 -7.28
CA GLN A 476 29.76 -34.09 -7.88
C GLN A 476 28.71 -34.52 -6.86
N LEU A 477 29.11 -34.81 -5.62
CA LEU A 477 28.18 -35.11 -4.53
C LEU A 477 27.41 -33.84 -4.15
N ARG A 478 28.06 -32.69 -3.99
CA ARG A 478 27.43 -31.40 -3.64
C ARG A 478 26.40 -30.93 -4.68
N GLU A 479 26.59 -31.27 -5.95
CA GLU A 479 25.64 -30.92 -7.02
C GLU A 479 24.33 -31.74 -6.97
N ARG A 480 24.29 -32.86 -6.24
CA ARG A 480 23.08 -33.70 -6.14
C ARG A 480 22.06 -33.10 -5.18
N LYS A 481 20.83 -32.92 -5.69
CA LYS A 481 19.69 -32.46 -4.90
C LYS A 481 18.81 -33.65 -4.50
N PRO A 482 18.43 -33.79 -3.22
CA PRO A 482 17.46 -34.77 -2.78
C PRO A 482 16.10 -34.46 -3.42
N SER A 483 15.33 -35.53 -3.66
CA SER A 483 14.03 -35.44 -4.33
C SER A 483 12.87 -35.23 -3.35
N GLY A 484 13.08 -35.46 -2.05
CA GLY A 484 12.00 -35.45 -1.06
C GLY A 484 11.01 -36.60 -1.23
N ARG A 485 11.40 -37.67 -1.93
CA ARG A 485 10.54 -38.83 -2.19
C ARG A 485 10.24 -39.59 -0.90
N LEU A 486 8.96 -39.75 -0.60
CA LEU A 486 8.43 -40.69 0.38
C LEU A 486 8.34 -42.08 -0.25
N VAL A 487 8.77 -43.10 0.48
CA VAL A 487 8.67 -44.49 0.02
C VAL A 487 7.73 -45.26 0.91
N PHE A 488 6.81 -45.95 0.25
CA PHE A 488 5.81 -46.78 0.87
C PHE A 488 6.02 -48.22 0.41
N ASP A 489 5.95 -49.15 1.35
CA ASP A 489 6.00 -50.58 1.05
C ASP A 489 4.61 -51.04 0.62
N LEU A 490 4.29 -50.81 -0.67
CA LEU A 490 3.05 -51.27 -1.28
C LEU A 490 3.30 -52.61 -1.99
N PRO A 491 2.38 -53.59 -1.90
CA PRO A 491 2.45 -54.77 -2.73
C PRO A 491 2.17 -54.41 -4.20
N VAL A 492 2.70 -55.20 -5.13
CA VAL A 492 2.50 -55.00 -6.58
C VAL A 492 1.02 -55.08 -6.96
N THR A 493 0.23 -55.83 -6.19
CA THR A 493 -1.22 -55.99 -6.35
C THR A 493 -2.04 -54.89 -5.66
N ALA A 494 -1.40 -53.84 -5.14
CA ALA A 494 -2.09 -52.75 -4.46
C ALA A 494 -3.07 -52.04 -5.41
N THR A 495 -4.32 -51.89 -4.96
CA THR A 495 -5.38 -51.16 -5.68
C THR A 495 -5.63 -49.76 -5.11
N ALA A 496 -4.98 -49.40 -4.01
CA ALA A 496 -5.11 -48.12 -3.33
C ALA A 496 -3.76 -47.60 -2.81
N LEU A 497 -3.69 -46.30 -2.58
CA LEU A 497 -2.57 -45.60 -1.93
C LEU A 497 -2.71 -45.64 -0.38
N PRO A 498 -1.64 -45.39 0.38
CA PRO A 498 -1.68 -45.36 1.86
C PRO A 498 -2.54 -44.19 2.35
N GLY A 499 -3.82 -44.46 2.57
CA GLY A 499 -4.84 -43.43 2.78
C GLY A 499 -4.73 -42.66 4.10
N ASP A 500 -3.99 -43.17 5.07
CA ASP A 500 -3.81 -42.62 6.41
C ASP A 500 -2.74 -41.51 6.49
N LEU A 501 -1.88 -41.39 5.48
CA LEU A 501 -0.86 -40.36 5.38
C LEU A 501 -1.47 -38.95 5.45
N ILE A 502 -1.06 -38.16 6.45
CA ILE A 502 -1.42 -36.74 6.56
C ILE A 502 -0.53 -35.96 5.60
N LEU A 503 -1.15 -35.11 4.78
CA LEU A 503 -0.46 -34.33 3.75
C LEU A 503 -0.01 -32.97 4.25
N GLU A 504 1.13 -32.54 3.71
CA GLU A 504 1.75 -31.24 3.95
C GLU A 504 1.56 -30.30 2.76
N ASN A 505 1.78 -29.01 3.01
CA ASN A 505 1.62 -28.00 1.97
C ASN A 505 2.67 -28.21 0.87
N ASN A 506 2.19 -28.24 -0.38
CA ASN A 506 2.93 -28.55 -1.60
C ASN A 506 3.37 -30.02 -1.77
N ASP A 507 2.76 -30.96 -1.04
CA ASP A 507 2.92 -32.38 -1.37
C ASP A 507 2.49 -32.64 -2.83
N THR A 508 3.30 -33.41 -3.55
CA THR A 508 3.01 -33.83 -4.93
C THR A 508 2.91 -35.33 -5.00
N ILE A 509 1.83 -35.83 -5.60
CA ILE A 509 1.50 -37.24 -5.76
C ILE A 509 1.41 -37.54 -7.26
N TYR A 510 2.18 -38.52 -7.70
CA TYR A 510 2.15 -39.00 -9.07
C TYR A 510 1.82 -40.50 -9.06
N VAL A 511 0.73 -40.87 -9.74
CA VAL A 511 0.27 -42.25 -9.89
C VAL A 511 0.49 -42.68 -11.33
N PRO A 512 1.49 -43.52 -11.65
CA PRO A 512 1.73 -43.94 -13.02
C PRO A 512 0.69 -44.97 -13.51
N PRO A 513 0.58 -45.17 -14.84
CA PRO A 513 -0.20 -46.26 -15.41
C PRO A 513 0.45 -47.63 -15.21
N HIS A 514 -0.37 -48.67 -15.27
CA HIS A 514 0.03 -50.07 -15.14
C HIS A 514 0.91 -50.46 -16.33
N PRO A 515 2.22 -50.66 -16.13
CA PRO A 515 3.11 -51.01 -17.21
C PRO A 515 2.79 -52.44 -17.68
N VAL A 516 2.89 -52.67 -18.98
CA VAL A 516 2.68 -54.00 -19.59
C VAL A 516 3.98 -54.60 -20.12
N THR A 517 5.12 -54.02 -19.75
CA THR A 517 6.43 -54.39 -20.29
C THR A 517 7.51 -54.50 -19.23
N VAL A 518 8.55 -55.27 -19.53
CA VAL A 518 9.84 -55.31 -18.84
C VAL A 518 10.91 -54.84 -19.82
N GLY A 519 11.65 -53.80 -19.44
CA GLY A 519 12.76 -53.28 -20.24
C GLY A 519 14.03 -54.07 -19.99
N VAL A 520 14.79 -54.41 -21.05
CA VAL A 520 16.12 -55.01 -20.93
C VAL A 520 17.12 -54.19 -21.73
N PHE A 521 18.17 -53.71 -21.07
CA PHE A 521 19.17 -52.81 -21.63
C PHE A 521 20.59 -53.24 -21.28
N GLY A 522 21.59 -52.66 -21.97
CA GLY A 522 23.00 -52.89 -21.72
C GLY A 522 23.64 -53.91 -22.68
N ALA A 523 24.54 -54.76 -22.18
CA ALA A 523 25.33 -55.73 -22.93
C ALA A 523 24.50 -56.96 -23.37
N VAL A 524 23.40 -56.73 -24.07
CA VAL A 524 22.51 -57.74 -24.67
C VAL A 524 22.44 -57.52 -26.19
N PRO A 525 22.30 -58.56 -27.03
CA PRO A 525 22.24 -58.40 -28.49
C PRO A 525 21.11 -57.49 -28.98
N THR A 526 19.94 -57.56 -28.35
CA THR A 526 18.77 -56.75 -28.75
C THR A 526 18.13 -56.07 -27.54
N PRO A 527 18.63 -54.88 -27.13
CA PRO A 527 18.02 -54.08 -26.09
C PRO A 527 16.61 -53.65 -26.50
N ALA A 528 15.59 -54.00 -25.71
CA ALA A 528 14.19 -53.71 -26.02
C ALA A 528 13.30 -53.77 -24.78
N SER A 529 12.07 -53.30 -24.92
CA SER A 529 11.00 -53.52 -23.94
C SER A 529 10.13 -54.69 -24.39
N PHE A 530 10.04 -55.72 -23.56
CA PHE A 530 9.33 -56.96 -23.85
C PHE A 530 8.00 -56.99 -23.10
N ALA A 531 6.94 -57.53 -23.71
CA ALA A 531 5.66 -57.69 -23.04
C ALA A 531 5.81 -58.57 -21.78
N TYR A 532 5.32 -58.04 -20.65
CA TYR A 532 5.32 -58.75 -19.37
C TYR A 532 4.48 -60.03 -19.46
N ARG A 533 4.93 -61.08 -18.77
CA ARG A 533 4.22 -62.36 -18.65
C ARG A 533 4.26 -62.80 -17.20
N ASP A 534 3.10 -63.19 -16.68
CA ASP A 534 3.00 -63.68 -15.31
C ASP A 534 3.85 -64.94 -15.11
N GLY A 535 4.50 -65.05 -13.95
CA GLY A 535 5.43 -66.13 -13.60
C GLY A 535 6.79 -66.12 -14.31
N ALA A 536 7.06 -65.17 -15.22
CA ALA A 536 8.36 -65.07 -15.88
C ALA A 536 9.44 -64.50 -14.95
N THR A 537 10.67 -64.98 -15.13
CA THR A 537 11.85 -64.52 -14.38
C THR A 537 12.62 -63.43 -15.14
N ILE A 538 13.44 -62.66 -14.44
CA ILE A 538 14.35 -61.67 -15.06
C ILE A 538 15.23 -62.33 -16.13
N GLY A 539 15.72 -63.55 -15.87
CA GLY A 539 16.52 -64.32 -16.82
C GLY A 539 15.78 -64.70 -18.11
N ASP A 540 14.46 -64.87 -18.06
CA ASP A 540 13.64 -65.11 -19.27
C ASP A 540 13.69 -63.90 -20.21
N PHE A 541 13.56 -62.69 -19.65
CA PHE A 541 13.63 -61.45 -20.43
C PHE A 541 15.03 -61.19 -20.98
N VAL A 542 16.08 -61.50 -20.21
CA VAL A 542 17.46 -61.42 -20.71
C VAL A 542 17.68 -62.40 -21.87
N ARG A 543 17.08 -63.61 -21.83
CA ARG A 543 17.12 -64.55 -22.96
C ARG A 543 16.34 -64.05 -24.17
N LEU A 544 15.17 -63.44 -23.98
CA LEU A 544 14.40 -62.80 -25.05
C LEU A 544 15.20 -61.69 -25.74
N ALA A 545 16.07 -61.00 -24.99
CA ALA A 545 17.00 -60.00 -25.51
C ALA A 545 18.23 -60.60 -26.24
N GLY A 546 18.27 -61.90 -26.47
CA GLY A 546 19.39 -62.62 -27.10
C GLY A 546 20.46 -63.12 -26.12
N GLY A 547 20.19 -63.05 -24.82
CA GLY A 547 21.15 -63.39 -23.76
C GLY A 547 22.14 -62.27 -23.47
N VAL A 548 23.14 -62.58 -22.64
CA VAL A 548 24.23 -61.63 -22.34
C VAL A 548 25.35 -61.80 -23.37
N GLN A 549 25.81 -60.69 -23.95
CA GLN A 549 26.92 -60.66 -24.90
C GLN A 549 28.23 -61.15 -24.28
N LYS A 550 29.23 -61.50 -25.11
CA LYS A 550 30.56 -61.92 -24.63
C LYS A 550 31.24 -60.86 -23.74
N MET A 551 30.97 -59.59 -24.01
CA MET A 551 31.45 -58.45 -23.23
C MET A 551 30.54 -58.10 -22.06
N GLY A 552 29.53 -58.91 -21.72
CA GLY A 552 28.57 -58.59 -20.67
C GLY A 552 28.77 -59.43 -19.41
N ASP A 553 28.59 -58.82 -18.25
CA ASP A 553 28.73 -59.50 -16.96
C ASP A 553 27.38 -60.01 -16.45
N LYS A 554 27.23 -61.34 -16.41
CA LYS A 554 26.04 -62.03 -15.90
C LYS A 554 25.94 -62.00 -14.37
N GLY A 555 27.04 -61.74 -13.69
CA GLY A 555 27.16 -61.71 -12.24
C GLY A 555 26.73 -60.38 -11.62
N GLU A 556 26.63 -59.31 -12.41
CA GLU A 556 26.36 -57.94 -11.93
C GLU A 556 25.07 -57.34 -12.53
N VAL A 557 24.18 -58.19 -13.05
CA VAL A 557 22.87 -57.75 -13.54
C VAL A 557 22.07 -57.18 -12.38
N PHE A 558 21.50 -55.99 -12.56
CA PHE A 558 20.59 -55.37 -11.61
C PHE A 558 19.27 -54.99 -12.25
N VAL A 559 18.24 -54.90 -11.41
CA VAL A 559 16.88 -54.56 -11.83
C VAL A 559 16.41 -53.36 -11.02
N VAL A 560 15.96 -52.33 -11.72
CA VAL A 560 15.20 -51.23 -11.12
C VAL A 560 13.73 -51.58 -11.22
N ARG A 561 13.08 -51.79 -10.08
CA ARG A 561 11.64 -52.05 -10.00
C ARG A 561 10.86 -50.75 -10.25
N ALA A 562 9.60 -50.86 -10.64
CA ALA A 562 8.74 -49.70 -10.90
C ALA A 562 8.54 -48.79 -9.67
N ASN A 563 8.60 -49.32 -8.45
CA ASN A 563 8.58 -48.53 -7.21
C ASN A 563 9.91 -47.83 -6.89
N GLY A 564 10.93 -47.96 -7.73
CA GLY A 564 12.26 -47.38 -7.57
C GLY A 564 13.24 -48.20 -6.72
N THR A 565 12.83 -49.35 -6.20
CA THR A 565 13.76 -50.26 -5.50
C THR A 565 14.72 -50.92 -6.50
N VAL A 566 15.97 -51.15 -6.07
CA VAL A 566 17.00 -51.78 -6.90
C VAL A 566 17.31 -53.16 -6.37
N LEU A 567 17.24 -54.18 -7.23
CA LEU A 567 17.55 -55.56 -6.94
C LEU A 567 18.90 -55.92 -7.59
N ALA A 568 19.93 -56.12 -6.77
CA ALA A 568 21.32 -56.33 -7.18
C ALA A 568 21.99 -57.45 -6.35
N ASP A 569 21.41 -58.66 -6.37
CA ASP A 569 21.91 -59.87 -5.66
C ASP A 569 22.68 -60.80 -6.61
N GLY A 570 23.58 -60.20 -7.40
CA GLY A 570 24.38 -60.84 -8.43
C GLY A 570 23.69 -61.94 -9.27
N LYS A 571 24.25 -63.17 -9.26
CA LYS A 571 23.69 -64.30 -10.05
C LYS A 571 22.26 -64.71 -9.66
N ARG A 572 21.76 -64.32 -8.49
CA ARG A 572 20.39 -64.62 -8.04
C ARG A 572 19.35 -63.71 -8.68
N VAL A 573 19.75 -62.53 -9.17
CA VAL A 573 18.85 -61.58 -9.85
C VAL A 573 18.15 -62.22 -11.05
N LEU A 574 18.88 -63.02 -11.84
CA LEU A 574 18.32 -63.70 -13.01
C LEU A 574 17.23 -64.72 -12.67
N ARG A 575 17.18 -65.21 -11.42
CA ARG A 575 16.16 -66.15 -10.94
C ARG A 575 14.98 -65.46 -10.26
N ALA A 576 15.09 -64.15 -9.99
CA ALA A 576 14.02 -63.41 -9.35
C ALA A 576 12.80 -63.31 -10.28
N PRO A 577 11.57 -63.27 -9.73
CA PRO A 577 10.37 -63.01 -10.52
C PRO A 577 10.45 -61.59 -11.11
N ALA A 578 10.11 -61.48 -12.38
CA ALA A 578 9.94 -60.20 -13.04
C ALA A 578 8.61 -59.58 -12.60
N LEU A 579 8.59 -58.26 -12.47
CA LEU A 579 7.41 -57.47 -12.18
C LEU A 579 7.12 -56.52 -13.35
N PRO A 580 5.85 -56.12 -13.53
CA PRO A 580 5.50 -55.13 -14.53
C PRO A 580 6.27 -53.82 -14.32
N GLY A 581 6.88 -53.30 -15.39
CA GLY A 581 7.65 -52.04 -15.36
C GLY A 581 9.09 -52.18 -14.88
N ASP A 582 9.58 -53.39 -14.67
CA ASP A 582 10.99 -53.62 -14.34
C ASP A 582 11.93 -53.16 -15.46
N LEU A 583 13.04 -52.56 -15.07
CA LEU A 583 14.14 -52.21 -15.96
C LEU A 583 15.36 -53.05 -15.58
N VAL A 584 15.68 -54.02 -16.42
CA VAL A 584 16.84 -54.90 -16.29
C VAL A 584 18.01 -54.27 -17.03
N TYR A 585 19.12 -54.09 -16.33
CA TYR A 585 20.34 -53.58 -16.93
C TYR A 585 21.46 -54.63 -16.84
N VAL A 586 22.04 -54.97 -17.98
CA VAL A 586 23.16 -55.91 -18.10
C VAL A 586 24.45 -55.11 -18.31
N PRO A 587 25.35 -55.07 -17.31
CA PRO A 587 26.60 -54.33 -17.42
C PRO A 587 27.58 -54.96 -18.41
N ILE A 588 28.54 -54.15 -18.89
CA ILE A 588 29.69 -54.60 -19.69
C ILE A 588 30.77 -55.14 -18.74
N ASP A 589 31.31 -56.32 -19.02
CA ASP A 589 32.46 -56.93 -18.36
C ASP A 589 33.73 -56.13 -18.68
N ALA A 590 33.93 -55.03 -17.94
CA ALA A 590 35.14 -54.23 -17.95
C ALA A 590 35.86 -54.51 -16.63
N ASN A 591 37.11 -54.98 -16.74
CA ASN A 591 37.99 -55.41 -15.66
C ASN A 591 37.75 -54.61 -14.34
N ARG A 592 37.26 -55.36 -13.34
CA ARG A 592 36.93 -55.03 -11.95
C ARG A 592 37.38 -53.66 -11.42
N GLY A 593 36.42 -52.87 -10.92
CA GLY A 593 36.67 -51.95 -9.80
C GLY A 593 35.93 -50.61 -9.85
N GLU A 594 36.42 -49.66 -10.65
CA GLU A 594 36.13 -48.24 -10.39
C GLU A 594 34.97 -47.64 -11.19
N PHE A 595 34.68 -48.11 -12.40
CA PHE A 595 33.59 -47.57 -13.22
C PHE A 595 32.20 -48.01 -12.74
N TRP A 596 32.08 -49.25 -12.26
CA TRP A 596 30.80 -49.86 -11.85
C TRP A 596 30.28 -49.35 -10.51
N ALA A 597 31.18 -49.05 -9.56
CA ALA A 597 30.80 -48.37 -8.32
C ALA A 597 30.15 -47.00 -8.62
N ARG A 598 30.72 -46.24 -9.58
CA ARG A 598 30.18 -44.94 -10.00
C ARG A 598 28.84 -45.05 -10.75
N LEU A 599 28.65 -46.06 -11.60
CA LEU A 599 27.38 -46.25 -12.29
C LEU A 599 26.28 -46.69 -11.32
N ARG A 600 26.56 -47.57 -10.35
CA ARG A 600 25.63 -47.96 -9.29
C ARG A 600 25.18 -46.75 -8.46
N ASP A 601 26.09 -45.83 -8.15
CA ASP A 601 25.78 -44.58 -7.46
C ASP A 601 24.96 -43.61 -8.34
N ILE A 602 25.09 -43.70 -9.67
CA ILE A 602 24.32 -42.92 -10.64
C ILE A 602 22.92 -43.51 -10.88
N THR A 603 22.77 -44.82 -11.06
CA THR A 603 21.45 -45.48 -11.22
C THR A 603 20.67 -45.51 -9.92
N GLY A 604 21.34 -45.63 -8.77
CA GLY A 604 20.75 -45.34 -7.47
C GLY A 604 20.25 -43.89 -7.42
N SER A 605 21.03 -42.91 -7.88
CA SER A 605 20.58 -41.51 -7.87
C SER A 605 19.51 -41.14 -8.92
N LEU A 606 19.44 -41.83 -10.06
CA LEU A 606 18.48 -41.54 -11.14
C LEU A 606 17.16 -42.27 -10.95
N PHE A 607 17.15 -43.43 -10.29
CA PHE A 607 15.94 -44.26 -10.16
C PHE A 607 15.58 -44.68 -8.73
N GLY A 608 16.54 -44.71 -7.79
CA GLY A 608 16.34 -45.27 -6.45
C GLY A 608 16.98 -44.43 -5.36
N GLY A 609 16.30 -43.35 -4.95
CA GLY A 609 16.65 -42.57 -3.76
C GLY A 609 16.58 -43.34 -2.43
N LEU A 610 16.58 -44.68 -2.45
CA LEU A 610 16.63 -45.56 -1.29
C LEU A 610 17.41 -46.83 -1.62
N VAL A 611 18.70 -46.84 -1.32
CA VAL A 611 19.32 -48.09 -0.88
C VAL A 611 18.90 -48.25 0.59
N GLY A 612 17.79 -48.94 0.82
CA GLY A 612 17.41 -49.38 2.17
C GLY A 612 18.50 -50.31 2.72
N ALA A 613 18.78 -50.18 4.03
CA ALA A 613 19.85 -50.85 4.77
C ALA A 613 19.76 -52.40 4.87
N ALA A 614 19.10 -53.08 3.95
CA ALA A 614 18.81 -54.51 4.01
C ALA A 614 19.58 -55.36 2.97
N THR A 615 20.82 -55.01 2.62
CA THR A 615 21.74 -55.91 1.90
C THR A 615 23.20 -55.62 2.24
N ILE A 616 23.53 -55.53 3.52
CA ILE A 616 24.92 -55.68 4.01
C ILE A 616 24.92 -56.88 4.97
N LYS A 617 24.80 -58.08 4.39
CA LYS A 617 25.07 -59.35 5.10
C LYS A 617 25.79 -60.32 4.17
N GLY A 618 26.90 -59.85 3.61
CA GLY A 618 27.75 -60.63 2.69
C GLY A 618 29.21 -60.19 2.64
N LEU A 619 29.70 -59.42 3.62
CA LEU A 619 31.11 -58.99 3.70
C LEU A 619 31.70 -59.20 5.11
N THR A 620 31.33 -60.32 5.73
CA THR A 620 32.11 -60.97 6.79
C THR A 620 31.87 -62.46 6.64
N ASP A 621 32.62 -63.08 5.73
CA ASP A 621 33.33 -64.36 5.89
C ASP A 621 34.27 -64.55 4.70
#